data_AF-A0A6J1RVB1-F1
#
_entry.id   AF-A0A6J1RVB1-F1
#
_cell.length_a   1.000
_cell.length_b   1.000
_cell.length_c   1.000
_cell.angle_alpha   90.00
_cell.angle_beta   90.00
_cell.angle_gamma   90.00
#
_symmetry.space_group_name_H-M   'P 1'
#
loop_
_entity.id
_entity.type
_entity.pdbx_description
1 polymer ?
#
loop_
_entity_poly.entity_id
_entity_poly.type
_entity_poly.pdbx_seq_one_letter_code
_entity_poly.pdbx_strand_id
1 'polypeptide(L)'
;PSEHLPSRWHLYDTLQVAVEQLGAGAGKGRQCLLKAVCEAAAFSLRHDGLLGELLHVVLTPSATREPVLRHEDYEFHAAERAGRQVRGARDPVDICARMFDGCTTGTLDLFTRLLPF
;
A
#
# COMPACT_ATOMS: atom_id res chain seq x y z
N PRO A 1 2.71 28.83 16.56
CA PRO A 1 2.59 28.14 15.25
C PRO A 1 2.71 26.62 15.45
N SER A 2 1.57 25.95 15.56
CA SER A 2 1.50 24.49 15.65
C SER A 2 1.76 23.91 14.27
N GLU A 3 2.98 23.42 14.05
CA GLU A 3 3.31 22.66 12.85
C GLU A 3 2.38 21.45 12.77
N HIS A 4 1.40 21.51 11.86
CA HIS A 4 0.54 20.37 11.56
C HIS A 4 1.41 19.39 10.77
N LEU A 5 2.01 18.44 11.48
CA LEU A 5 2.69 17.33 10.84
C LEU A 5 1.64 16.60 9.96
N PRO A 6 1.89 16.40 8.65
CA PRO A 6 0.92 15.79 7.77
C PRO A 6 0.54 14.40 8.28
N SER A 7 -0.76 14.09 8.28
CA SER A 7 -1.25 12.79 8.72
C SER A 7 -0.80 11.68 7.78
N ARG A 8 -0.80 10.43 8.25
CA ARG A 8 -0.51 9.27 7.39
C ARG A 8 -1.55 9.12 6.27
N TRP A 9 -2.76 9.64 6.48
CA TRP A 9 -3.76 9.76 5.42
C TRP A 9 -3.32 10.69 4.28
N HIS A 10 -2.68 11.83 4.58
CA HIS A 10 -2.08 12.71 3.55
C HIS A 10 -0.95 12.03 2.78
N LEU A 11 -0.18 11.15 3.45
CA LEU A 11 0.82 10.33 2.76
C LEU A 11 0.16 9.39 1.76
N TYR A 12 -0.94 8.71 2.13
CA TYR A 12 -1.66 7.84 1.20
C TYR A 12 -2.27 8.58 0.01
N ASP A 13 -2.81 9.79 0.22
CA ASP A 13 -3.26 10.66 -0.86
C ASP A 13 -2.11 10.99 -1.82
N THR A 14 -0.95 11.38 -1.27
CA THR A 14 0.24 11.71 -2.06
C THR A 14 0.75 10.49 -2.84
N LEU A 15 0.80 9.32 -2.20
CA LEU A 15 1.21 8.07 -2.83
C LEU A 15 0.26 7.67 -3.96
N GLN A 16 -1.05 7.79 -3.76
CA GLN A 16 -2.04 7.51 -4.79
C GLN A 16 -1.80 8.37 -6.04
N VAL A 17 -1.57 9.67 -5.87
CA VAL A 17 -1.24 10.58 -6.98
C VAL A 17 0.07 10.17 -7.66
N ALA A 18 1.11 9.85 -6.88
CA ALA A 18 2.39 9.42 -7.43
C ALA A 18 2.27 8.10 -8.23
N VAL A 19 1.53 7.12 -7.72
CA VAL A 19 1.25 5.84 -8.41
C VAL A 19 0.57 6.08 -9.76
N GLU A 20 -0.38 7.01 -9.78
CA GLU A 20 -1.11 7.37 -10.99
C GLU A 20 -0.22 8.07 -12.03
N GLN A 21 0.60 9.02 -11.58
CA GLN A 21 1.51 9.78 -12.43
C GLN A 21 2.65 8.92 -13.00
N LEU A 22 3.09 7.87 -12.28
CA LEU A 22 4.14 6.96 -12.72
C LEU A 22 3.65 5.88 -13.70
N GLY A 23 2.41 6.01 -14.20
CA GLY A 23 1.84 5.09 -15.19
C GLY A 23 1.67 3.66 -14.68
N ALA A 24 1.67 3.47 -13.36
CA ALA A 24 1.49 2.17 -12.71
C ALA A 24 0.00 1.84 -12.49
N GLY A 25 -0.93 2.67 -12.97
CA GLY A 25 -2.35 2.46 -12.71
C GLY A 25 -3.35 2.98 -13.74
N ALA A 26 -2.96 3.61 -14.84
CA ALA A 26 -3.88 4.13 -15.88
C ALA A 26 -5.19 4.76 -15.32
N GLY A 27 -5.08 5.66 -14.33
CA GLY A 27 -6.24 6.27 -13.66
C GLY A 27 -6.76 5.54 -12.41
N LYS A 28 -6.05 4.52 -11.93
CA LYS A 28 -6.44 3.66 -10.80
C LYS A 28 -5.37 3.60 -9.71
N GLY A 29 -4.71 4.72 -9.44
CA GLY A 29 -3.63 4.82 -8.43
C GLY A 29 -4.05 4.28 -7.06
N ARG A 30 -5.32 4.48 -6.68
CA ARG A 30 -5.90 3.99 -5.43
C ARG A 30 -5.91 2.47 -5.34
N GLN A 31 -6.43 1.78 -6.36
CA GLN A 31 -6.50 0.33 -6.37
C GLN A 31 -5.10 -0.30 -6.35
N CYS A 32 -4.14 0.36 -7.02
CA CYS A 32 -2.76 -0.07 -6.97
C CYS A 32 -2.11 0.09 -5.59
N LEU A 33 -2.41 1.17 -4.88
CA LEU A 33 -1.94 1.35 -3.51
C LEU A 33 -2.61 0.36 -2.55
N LEU A 34 -3.90 0.07 -2.71
CA LEU A 34 -4.61 -0.96 -1.94
C LEU A 34 -4.02 -2.36 -2.19
N LYS A 35 -3.74 -2.70 -3.45
CA LYS A 35 -3.05 -3.93 -3.84
C LYS A 35 -1.68 -4.03 -3.14
N ALA A 36 -0.91 -2.94 -3.14
CA ALA A 36 0.38 -2.89 -2.47
C ALA A 36 0.30 -3.11 -0.96
N VAL A 37 -0.69 -2.53 -0.30
CA VAL A 37 -0.96 -2.78 1.12
C VAL A 37 -1.33 -4.24 1.38
N CYS A 38 -2.19 -4.84 0.54
CA CYS A 38 -2.54 -6.26 0.67
C CYS A 38 -1.31 -7.17 0.54
N GLU A 39 -0.50 -6.96 -0.50
CA GLU A 39 0.67 -7.79 -0.76
C GLU A 39 1.75 -7.62 0.33
N ALA A 40 2.01 -6.38 0.78
CA ALA A 40 2.91 -6.11 1.92
C ALA A 40 2.37 -6.65 3.26
N ALA A 41 1.06 -6.80 3.38
CA ALA A 41 0.45 -7.44 4.53
C ALA A 41 0.47 -8.98 4.42
N ALA A 42 0.57 -9.55 3.21
CA ALA A 42 0.67 -10.98 2.97
C ALA A 42 2.11 -11.51 3.10
N PHE A 43 3.10 -10.71 2.70
CA PHE A 43 4.53 -10.98 2.92
C PHE A 43 5.04 -10.01 3.96
N SER A 44 5.44 -10.50 5.13
CA SER A 44 6.10 -9.63 6.09
C SER A 44 7.39 -9.08 5.47
N LEU A 45 7.40 -7.83 5.03
CA LEU A 45 8.61 -7.14 4.53
C LEU A 45 9.65 -6.86 5.64
N ARG A 46 9.31 -7.21 6.89
CA ARG A 46 10.25 -7.20 8.00
C ARG A 46 11.39 -8.13 7.64
N HIS A 47 12.62 -7.60 7.69
CA HIS A 47 13.89 -8.27 7.36
C HIS A 47 14.43 -8.15 5.91
N ASP A 48 13.79 -7.41 5.00
CA ASP A 48 14.33 -7.13 3.65
C ASP A 48 15.25 -5.87 3.61
N GLY A 49 16.00 -5.64 4.70
CA GLY A 49 16.85 -4.45 4.86
C GLY A 49 16.07 -3.15 5.14
N LEU A 50 16.76 -2.00 5.06
CA LEU A 50 16.18 -0.69 5.40
C LEU A 50 14.96 -0.34 4.54
N LEU A 51 15.01 -0.66 3.25
CA LEU A 51 13.90 -0.40 2.34
C LEU A 51 12.67 -1.25 2.71
N GLY A 52 12.85 -2.53 3.00
CA GLY A 52 11.78 -3.42 3.46
C GLY A 52 11.11 -2.91 4.73
N GLU A 53 11.91 -2.42 5.69
CA GLU A 53 11.38 -1.83 6.94
C GLU A 53 10.63 -0.51 6.70
N LEU A 54 11.15 0.38 5.86
CA LEU A 54 10.44 1.63 5.50
C LEU A 54 9.12 1.34 4.80
N LEU A 55 9.12 0.39 3.87
CA LEU A 55 7.91 -0.06 3.17
C LEU A 55 6.93 -0.71 4.12
N HIS A 56 7.40 -1.56 5.04
CA HIS A 56 6.57 -2.14 6.08
C HIS A 56 5.88 -1.04 6.89
N VAL A 57 6.60 0.00 7.30
CA VAL A 57 6.00 1.13 8.02
C VAL A 57 4.93 1.81 7.15
N VAL A 58 5.25 2.22 5.93
CA VAL A 58 4.34 2.97 5.06
C VAL A 58 3.10 2.16 4.68
N LEU A 59 3.26 0.88 4.36
CA LEU A 59 2.19 0.00 3.86
C LEU A 59 1.51 -0.84 4.94
N THR A 60 1.63 -0.44 6.21
CA THR A 60 0.89 -1.03 7.34
C THR A 60 -0.07 0.01 7.93
N PRO A 61 -1.29 0.15 7.38
CA PRO A 61 -2.28 1.14 7.82
C PRO A 61 -2.62 1.03 9.31
N SER A 62 -2.62 -0.17 9.89
CA SER A 62 -2.84 -0.37 11.33
C SER A 62 -1.74 0.21 12.22
N ALA A 63 -0.59 0.59 11.68
CA ALA A 63 0.43 1.36 12.40
C ALA A 63 0.06 2.84 12.55
N THR A 64 -0.97 3.32 11.84
CA THR A 64 -1.51 4.68 11.98
C THR A 64 -2.21 4.83 13.32
N ARG A 65 -1.78 5.82 14.12
CA ARG A 65 -2.39 6.15 15.43
C ARG A 65 -3.46 7.24 15.33
N GLU A 66 -3.58 7.86 14.17
CA GLU A 66 -4.55 8.90 13.89
C GLU A 66 -5.95 8.28 13.74
N PRO A 67 -7.01 8.98 14.18
CA PRO A 67 -8.36 8.53 13.90
C PRO A 67 -8.57 8.42 12.40
N VAL A 68 -9.38 7.45 11.98
CA VAL A 68 -9.84 7.33 10.59
C VAL A 68 -10.69 8.57 10.29
N LEU A 69 -10.29 9.37 9.30
CA LEU A 69 -10.91 10.66 9.03
C LEU A 69 -11.98 10.56 7.95
N ARG A 70 -11.83 9.61 7.01
CA ARG A 70 -12.72 9.47 5.86
C ARG A 70 -13.14 8.02 5.62
N HIS A 71 -14.17 7.82 4.81
CA HIS A 71 -14.59 6.48 4.42
C HIS A 71 -13.50 5.77 3.61
N GLU A 72 -12.77 6.52 2.79
CA GLU A 72 -11.75 5.95 1.90
C GLU A 72 -10.58 5.29 2.67
N ASP A 73 -10.30 5.79 3.87
CA ASP A 73 -9.27 5.32 4.79
C ASP A 73 -9.53 3.89 5.30
N TYR A 74 -10.81 3.50 5.44
CA TYR A 74 -11.19 2.14 5.84
C TYR A 74 -10.80 1.08 4.82
N GLU A 75 -10.70 1.45 3.54
CA GLU A 75 -10.30 0.50 2.49
C GLU A 75 -8.84 0.07 2.66
N PHE A 76 -7.95 0.95 3.12
CA PHE A 76 -6.57 0.58 3.41
C PHE A 76 -6.48 -0.44 4.55
N HIS A 77 -7.26 -0.25 5.63
CA HIS A 77 -7.37 -1.24 6.69
C HIS A 77 -8.02 -2.56 6.22
N ALA A 78 -8.96 -2.51 5.27
CA ALA A 78 -9.54 -3.70 4.67
C ALA A 78 -8.52 -4.47 3.83
N ALA A 79 -7.74 -3.77 2.99
CA ALA A 79 -6.67 -4.34 2.18
C ALA A 79 -5.59 -5.01 3.05
N GLU A 80 -5.18 -4.35 4.14
CA GLU A 80 -4.22 -4.91 5.08
C GLU A 80 -4.75 -6.19 5.73
N ARG A 81 -6.02 -6.19 6.18
CA ARG A 81 -6.66 -7.38 6.75
C ARG A 81 -6.73 -8.52 5.74
N ALA A 82 -7.08 -8.24 4.49
CA ALA A 82 -7.12 -9.24 3.43
C ALA A 82 -5.74 -9.88 3.22
N GLY A 83 -4.68 -9.07 3.13
CA GLY A 83 -3.31 -9.56 3.04
C GLY A 83 -2.90 -10.44 4.22
N ARG A 84 -3.25 -10.04 5.45
CA ARG A 84 -3.00 -10.84 6.66
C ARG A 84 -3.72 -12.19 6.63
N GLN A 85 -4.94 -12.26 6.10
CA GLN A 85 -5.74 -13.49 6.01
C GLN A 85 -5.15 -14.52 5.05
N VAL A 86 -4.42 -14.07 4.03
CA VAL A 86 -3.81 -14.94 3.02
C VAL A 86 -2.34 -15.26 3.31
N ARG A 87 -1.82 -14.87 4.49
CA ARG A 87 -0.48 -15.24 4.94
C ARG A 87 -0.34 -16.76 4.96
N GLY A 88 0.70 -17.27 4.29
CA GLY A 88 0.97 -18.71 4.20
C GLY A 88 0.10 -19.45 3.17
N ALA A 89 -0.75 -18.75 2.42
CA ALA A 89 -1.36 -19.31 1.22
C ALA A 89 -0.26 -19.65 0.18
N ARG A 90 -0.58 -20.57 -0.73
CA ARG A 90 0.35 -20.99 -1.79
C ARG A 90 0.82 -19.81 -2.65
N ASP A 91 -0.10 -18.91 -3.01
CA ASP A 91 0.15 -17.75 -3.88
C ASP A 91 -0.58 -16.50 -3.36
N PRO A 92 -0.10 -15.86 -2.27
CA PRO A 92 -0.77 -14.71 -1.64
C PRO A 92 -0.82 -13.48 -2.55
N VAL A 93 0.22 -13.27 -3.37
CA VAL A 93 0.31 -12.17 -4.34
C VAL A 93 -0.84 -12.26 -5.35
N ASP A 94 -1.09 -13.45 -5.90
CA ASP A 94 -2.16 -13.66 -6.89
C ASP A 94 -3.55 -13.46 -6.27
N ILE A 95 -3.74 -13.84 -5.01
CA ILE A 95 -5.00 -13.58 -4.31
C ILE A 95 -5.23 -12.07 -4.16
N CYS A 96 -4.22 -11.30 -3.74
CA CYS A 96 -4.32 -9.83 -3.70
C CYS A 96 -4.53 -9.23 -5.09
N ALA A 97 -3.85 -9.72 -6.12
CA ALA A 97 -4.03 -9.24 -7.50
C ALA A 97 -5.47 -9.46 -8.01
N ARG A 98 -6.09 -10.59 -7.67
CA ARG A 98 -7.50 -10.87 -7.99
C ARG A 98 -8.48 -10.02 -7.19
N MET A 99 -8.15 -9.68 -5.93
CA MET A 99 -8.98 -8.78 -5.12
C MET A 99 -8.93 -7.32 -5.60
N PHE A 100 -7.80 -6.90 -6.17
CA PHE A 100 -7.55 -5.53 -6.65
C PHE A 100 -7.25 -5.53 -8.15
N ASP A 101 -8.15 -6.15 -8.92
CA ASP A 101 -8.01 -6.45 -10.35
C ASP A 101 -7.88 -5.22 -11.26
N GLY A 102 -8.39 -4.07 -10.81
CA GLY A 102 -8.24 -2.85 -11.58
C GLY A 102 -6.82 -2.29 -11.57
N CYS A 103 -5.92 -2.78 -10.72
CA CYS A 103 -4.49 -2.51 -10.87
C CYS A 103 -3.76 -3.64 -11.62
N THR A 104 -3.42 -3.39 -12.88
CA THR A 104 -2.67 -4.35 -13.72
C THR A 104 -1.18 -4.39 -13.40
N THR A 105 -0.66 -3.41 -12.65
CA THR A 105 0.76 -3.35 -12.28
C THR A 105 1.04 -4.19 -11.03
N GLY A 106 2.12 -4.95 -11.05
CA GLY A 106 2.60 -5.68 -9.86
C GLY A 106 3.22 -4.73 -8.84
N THR A 107 3.22 -5.09 -7.56
CA THR A 107 3.83 -4.24 -6.52
C THR A 107 5.30 -3.91 -6.76
N LEU A 108 6.09 -4.89 -7.22
CA LEU A 108 7.51 -4.69 -7.52
C LEU A 108 7.75 -3.63 -8.61
N ASP A 109 6.90 -3.59 -9.63
CA ASP A 109 6.93 -2.57 -10.69
C ASP A 109 6.60 -1.18 -10.16
N LEU A 110 5.77 -1.11 -9.12
CA LEU A 110 5.40 0.13 -8.45
C LEU A 110 6.59 0.69 -7.64
N PHE A 111 7.36 -0.21 -7.01
CA PHE A 111 8.56 0.15 -6.26
C PHE A 111 9.72 0.56 -7.15
N THR A 112 9.95 -0.11 -8.29
CA THR A 112 11.03 0.27 -9.23
C THR A 112 10.78 1.64 -9.87
N ARG A 113 9.52 2.09 -9.93
CA ARG A 113 9.14 3.40 -10.49
C ARG A 113 9.12 4.53 -9.46
N LEU A 114 8.77 4.24 -8.20
CA LEU A 114 8.75 5.23 -7.11
C LEU A 114 10.14 5.53 -6.53
N LEU A 115 11.06 4.56 -6.56
CA LEU A 115 12.42 4.68 -6.05
C LEU A 115 13.41 4.23 -7.11
N PRO A 116 13.75 5.08 -8.09
CA PRO A 116 14.83 4.78 -9.03
C PRO A 116 16.14 4.75 -8.24
N PHE A 117 16.76 3.57 -8.13
CA PHE A 117 18.16 3.43 -7.75
C PHE A 117 19.06 3.75 -8.94
#